data_AF-A0A7W2VBN4-F1
#
_entry.id   AF-A0A7W2VBN4-F1
#
_cell.length_a   1.000
_cell.length_b   1.000
_cell.length_c   1.000
_cell.angle_alpha   90.00
_cell.angle_beta   90.00
_cell.angle_gamma   90.00
#
_symmetry.space_group_name_H-M   'P 1'
#
loop_
_entity.id
_entity.type
_entity.pdbx_description
1 polymer ?
#
loop_
_entity_poly.entity_id
_entity_poly.type
_entity_poly.pdbx_seq_one_letter_code
_entity_poly.pdbx_strand_id
1 'polypeptide(L)' 'MNTQQTVLTTNLVSRVEGEVACICPHCKRPAFLSASRLNDVRGEQFKHKDVVNLRTRARCNGVFEVSSTAKYDGSLFNVA' A
#
# COMPACT_ATOMS: atom_id res chain seq x y z
N MET A 1 8.92 5.06 25.14
CA MET A 1 8.43 3.76 24.62
C MET A 1 8.74 3.72 23.13
N ASN A 2 9.70 2.88 22.72
CA ASN A 2 10.04 2.67 21.30
C ASN A 2 8.89 1.91 20.64
N THR A 3 7.90 2.62 20.10
CA THR A 3 6.99 2.02 19.12
C THR A 3 7.79 1.82 17.85
N GLN A 4 8.46 0.67 17.73
CA GLN A 4 8.96 0.21 16.44
C GLN A 4 7.77 0.24 15.48
N GLN A 5 7.79 1.17 14.53
CA GLN A 5 6.82 1.20 13.45
C GLN A 5 7.05 -0.09 12.66
N THR A 6 6.19 -1.09 12.86
CA THR A 6 6.24 -2.32 12.08
C THR A 6 5.94 -1.96 10.63
N VAL A 7 6.96 -1.95 9.79
CA VAL A 7 6.78 -1.79 8.34
C VAL A 7 6.15 -3.07 7.83
N LEU A 8 4.94 -2.95 7.29
CA LEU A 8 4.25 -4.08 6.66
C LEU A 8 4.61 -4.13 5.18
N THR A 9 4.95 -5.30 4.67
CA THR A 9 5.28 -5.49 3.25
C THR A 9 4.02 -5.89 2.47
N THR A 10 3.80 -5.27 1.30
CA THR A 10 2.78 -5.69 0.34
C THR A 10 3.41 -6.32 -0.90
N ASN A 11 2.87 -7.46 -1.32
CA ASN A 11 3.20 -8.09 -2.61
C ASN A 11 2.14 -7.80 -3.68
N LEU A 12 1.01 -7.22 -3.27
CA LEU A 12 -0.19 -7.05 -4.08
C LEU A 12 -0.22 -5.63 -4.63
N VAL A 13 0.19 -5.52 -5.89
CA VAL A 13 0.27 -4.25 -6.61
C VAL A 13 -0.51 -4.37 -7.90
N SER A 14 -1.19 -3.32 -8.34
CA SER A 14 -1.94 -3.25 -9.58
C SER A 14 -1.63 -1.94 -10.31
N ARG A 15 -2.13 -1.82 -11.53
CA ARG A 15 -2.05 -0.59 -12.32
C ARG A 15 -3.44 -0.08 -12.62
N VAL A 16 -3.72 1.16 -12.22
CA VAL A 16 -5.03 1.79 -12.37
C VAL A 16 -4.81 3.15 -13.03
N GLU A 17 -5.45 3.39 -14.18
CA GLU A 17 -5.41 4.67 -14.89
C GLU A 17 -4.00 5.24 -15.15
N GLY A 18 -3.00 4.36 -15.30
CA GLY A 18 -1.61 4.74 -15.55
C GLY A 18 -0.73 4.87 -14.29
N GLU A 19 -1.33 4.83 -13.11
CA GLU A 19 -0.65 4.85 -11.82
C GLU A 19 -0.50 3.45 -11.22
N VAL A 20 0.51 3.26 -10.37
CA VAL A 20 0.66 2.04 -9.58
C VAL A 20 -0.14 2.17 -8.29
N ALA A 21 -0.99 1.18 -8.01
CA ALA A 21 -1.81 1.15 -6.81
C ALA A 21 -1.62 -0.15 -6.03
N CYS A 22 -1.74 -0.11 -4.72
CA CYS A 22 -1.70 -1.30 -3.88
C CYS A 22 -2.74 -1.21 -2.77
N ILE A 23 -3.04 -2.33 -2.11
CA ILE A 23 -3.91 -2.32 -0.92
C ILE A 23 -3.05 -2.18 0.32
N CYS A 24 -3.32 -1.14 1.10
CA CYS A 24 -2.65 -0.94 2.37
C CYS A 24 -2.97 -2.13 3.31
N PRO A 25 -1.98 -2.88 3.81
CA PRO A 25 -2.23 -4.03 4.66
C PRO A 25 -2.89 -3.65 6.00
N HIS A 26 -2.70 -2.40 6.46
CA HIS A 26 -3.24 -1.85 7.71
C HIS A 26 -4.74 -1.55 7.65
N CYS A 27 -5.18 -0.82 6.62
CA CYS A 27 -6.57 -0.33 6.54
C CYS A 27 -7.39 -0.93 5.40
N LYS A 28 -6.78 -1.81 4.58
CA LYS A 28 -7.38 -2.47 3.41
C LYS A 28 -7.94 -1.48 2.36
N ARG A 29 -7.45 -0.23 2.36
CA ARG A 29 -7.82 0.79 1.37
C ARG A 29 -6.78 0.89 0.25
N PRO A 30 -7.20 1.31 -0.95
CA PRO A 30 -6.28 1.60 -2.04
C PRO A 30 -5.31 2.71 -1.67
N ALA A 31 -4.05 2.48 -1.98
CA ALA A 31 -2.95 3.42 -1.91
C ALA A 31 -2.39 3.58 -3.33
N PHE A 32 -2.65 4.75 -3.93
CA PHE A 32 -2.06 5.13 -5.21
C PHE A 32 -0.68 5.70 -4.96
N LEU A 33 0.30 5.20 -5.71
CA LEU A 33 1.68 5.60 -5.67
C LEU A 33 1.91 6.53 -6.86
N SER A 34 2.65 7.62 -6.67
CA SER A 34 2.93 8.63 -7.71
C SER A 34 3.84 8.14 -8.84
N ALA A 35 4.07 6.83 -8.93
CA ALA A 35 4.94 6.19 -9.90
C ALA A 35 4.10 5.44 -10.95
N SER A 36 4.57 5.45 -12.19
CA SER A 36 3.86 4.81 -13.31
C SER A 36 4.26 3.35 -13.54
N ARG A 37 5.35 2.86 -12.94
CA ARG A 37 5.85 1.50 -13.13
C ARG A 37 6.14 0.81 -11.81
N LEU A 38 5.82 -0.48 -11.75
CA LEU A 38 6.08 -1.35 -10.61
C LEU A 38 7.56 -1.40 -10.22
N ASN A 39 8.47 -1.39 -11.19
CA ASN A 39 9.91 -1.41 -10.90
C ASN A 39 10.38 -0.17 -10.15
N ASP A 40 9.68 0.96 -10.31
CA ASP A 40 10.03 2.23 -9.66
C ASP A 40 9.56 2.27 -8.20
N VAL A 41 8.74 1.30 -7.76
CA VAL A 41 8.20 1.24 -6.40
C VAL A 41 8.66 0.02 -5.61
N ARG A 42 9.30 -0.97 -6.24
CA ARG A 42 9.79 -2.19 -5.56
C ARG A 42 10.90 -1.84 -4.57
N GLY A 43 10.74 -2.29 -3.33
CA GLY A 43 11.64 -1.97 -2.21
C GLY A 43 11.41 -0.59 -1.60
N GLU A 44 10.53 0.22 -2.19
CA GLU A 44 10.22 1.56 -1.67
C GLU A 44 9.20 1.48 -0.53
N GLN A 45 9.38 2.38 0.43
CA GLN A 45 8.48 2.54 1.57
C GLN A 45 7.59 3.76 1.36
N PHE A 46 6.28 3.54 1.47
CA PHE A 46 5.29 4.59 1.28
C PHE A 46 4.50 4.80 2.57
N LYS A 47 4.36 6.07 2.96
CA LYS A 47 3.44 6.44 4.03
C LYS A 47 2.02 6.48 3.45
N HIS A 48 1.16 5.57 3.91
CA HIS A 48 -0.26 5.66 3.59
C HIS A 48 -0.90 6.91 4.26
N LYS A 49 -2.06 7.35 3.75
CA LYS A 49 -2.78 8.50 4.33
C LYS A 49 -3.00 8.31 5.83
N ASP A 50 -2.75 9.39 6.59
CA ASP A 50 -2.87 9.46 8.05
C ASP A 50 -4.36 9.51 8.46
N VAL A 51 -5.10 8.44 8.16
CA VAL A 51 -6.53 8.35 8.43
C VAL A 51 -6.76 7.54 9.69
N VAL A 52 -7.49 8.14 10.62
CA VAL A 52 -7.99 7.45 11.81
C VAL A 52 -9.34 6.83 11.46
N ASN A 53 -9.46 5.50 11.58
CA ASN A 53 -10.76 4.86 11.53
C ASN A 53 -11.50 5.17 12.84
N LEU A 54 -12.52 6.03 12.78
CA LEU A 54 -13.26 6.46 13.99
C LEU A 54 -14.04 5.32 14.66
N ARG A 55 -14.41 4.27 13.91
CA ARG A 55 -15.15 3.11 14.44
C ARG A 55 -14.25 2.14 15.18
N THR A 56 -13.05 1.87 14.66
CA THR A 56 -12.11 0.92 15.26
C THR A 56 -11.01 1.59 16.09
N ARG A 57 -10.93 2.93 16.06
CA ARG A 57 -9.82 3.77 16.56
C ARG A 57 -8.44 3.40 15.99
N ALA A 58 -8.38 2.51 15.01
CA ALA A 58 -7.14 2.14 14.34
C ALA A 58 -6.65 3.32 13.52
N ARG A 59 -5.46 3.81 13.83
CA ARG A 59 -4.78 4.80 12.99
C ARG A 59 -4.03 4.08 11.89
N CYS A 60 -4.22 4.50 10.65
CA CYS A 60 -3.36 4.05 9.56
C CYS A 60 -2.04 4.82 9.61
N ASN A 61 -1.16 4.42 10.52
CA ASN A 61 0.21 4.95 10.66
C ASN A 61 1.19 4.25 9.69
N GLY A 62 0.63 3.50 8.76
CA GLY A 62 1.28 2.43 8.05
C GLY A 62 2.23 2.96 6.99
N VAL A 63 3.48 3.15 7.36
CA VAL A 63 4.56 2.99 6.40
C VAL A 63 4.51 1.54 5.97
N PHE A 64 4.35 1.32 4.67
CA PHE A 64 4.36 -0.01 4.09
C PHE A 64 5.40 -0.06 2.99
N GLU A 65 6.07 -1.19 2.88
CA GLU A 65 7.06 -1.45 1.85
C GLU A 65 6.41 -2.23 0.72
N VAL A 66 6.67 -1.83 -0.53
CA VAL A 66 6.34 -2.71 -1.66
C VAL A 66 7.47 -3.71 -1.78
N SER A 67 7.15 -5.00 -1.72
CA SER A 67 8.16 -6.05 -1.83
C SER A 67 9.00 -5.91 -3.09
N SER A 68 10.30 -6.18 -2.96
CA SER A 68 11.23 -6.26 -4.11
C SER A 68 10.81 -7.30 -5.16
N THR A 69 9.98 -8.28 -4.76
CA THR A 69 9.44 -9.33 -5.62
C THR A 69 7.98 -9.10 -6.02
N ALA A 70 7.37 -7.98 -5.63
CA ALA A 70 5.97 -7.66 -5.93
C ALA A 70 5.68 -7.77 -7.43
N LYS A 71 4.50 -8.28 -7.80
CA LYS A 71 4.06 -8.42 -9.20
C LYS A 71 2.76 -7.66 -9.39
N TYR A 72 2.45 -7.32 -10.64
CA TYR A 72 1.11 -6.84 -10.96
C TYR A 72 0.10 -7.98 -10.77
N ASP A 73 -0.95 -7.68 -10.02
CA ASP A 73 -2.10 -8.53 -9.77
C ASP A 73 -3.35 -7.79 -10.24
N GLY A 74 -3.99 -8.32 -11.28
CA GLY A 74 -5.21 -7.76 -11.85
C GLY A 74 -6.44 -7.97 -10.97
N SER A 75 -6.39 -8.85 -9.97
CA SER A 75 -7.53 -9.16 -9.10
C SER A 75 -7.82 -8.09 -8.05
N LEU A 76 -6.84 -7.20 -7.78
CA LEU A 76 -6.92 -6.18 -6.73
C LEU A 76 -8.04 -5.16 -6.91
N PHE A 77 -8.37 -4.82 -8.16
CA PHE A 77 -9.35 -3.79 -8.50
C PHE A 77 -10.29 -4.25 -9.61
N ASN A 78 -10.38 -5.56 -9.84
CA ASN A 78 -11.33 -6.10 -10.79
C ASN A 78 -12.74 -5.96 -10.17
N VAL A 79 -13.44 -4.91 -10.56
CA VAL A 79 -14.86 -4.74 -10.29
C VAL A 79 -15.60 -5.71 -11.21
N ALA A 80 -16.13 -6.78 -10.63
CA ALA A 80 -17.20 -7.55 -11.23
C ALA A 80 -18.53 -6.80 -11.07
#